data_AF-H7EGV3-F1
#
_entry.id   AF-H7EGV3-F1
#
_cell.length_a   1.000
_cell.length_b   1.000
_cell.length_c   1.000
_cell.angle_alpha   90.00
_cell.angle_beta   90.00
_cell.angle_gamma   90.00
#
_symmetry.space_group_name_H-M   'P 1'
#
loop_
_entity.id
_entity.type
_entity.pdbx_description
1 polymer ?
#
loop_
_entity_poly.entity_id
_entity_poly.type
_entity_poly.pdbx_seq_one_letter_code
_entity_poly.pdbx_strand_id
1 'polypeptide(L)'
;LADTEFPYNADEQKAALGQNMILPAGWKPRGPRGTAGGNAISAEDMDGVGRNAEKKSGNVDLSGTYASAAEYISALNANEKWVIYDEKSSTAKITSVESFMRNVKQLQKNVGAFDDMNGAQPENTLFGFGNGKGAHFDALMANVLEKANPALAEEYKNDLAKTDSLGISMEKRADMYNPMYYLSPAYSGYKTAKAAKFWRVHAGIFQGDTAISTELAYSLALKNYGSEVESVDFAEVWGLYHTEAERNGTSTQNLISWIKDCLKK
;
A
#
# COMPACT_ATOMS: atom_id res chain seq x y z
N LEU A 1 3.21 2.64 21.71
CA LEU A 1 3.01 2.69 23.18
C LEU A 1 2.21 3.90 23.58
N ALA A 2 2.65 5.13 23.29
CA ALA A 2 1.88 6.33 23.63
C ALA A 2 0.42 6.30 23.14
N ASP A 3 0.17 5.70 21.97
CA ASP A 3 -1.15 5.57 21.37
C ASP A 3 -1.69 4.12 21.43
N THR A 4 -1.18 3.29 22.34
CA THR A 4 -1.58 1.89 22.50
C THR A 4 -2.16 1.70 23.89
N GLU A 5 -3.46 1.45 23.98
CA GLU A 5 -4.12 1.16 25.26
C GLU A 5 -3.90 -0.30 25.66
N PHE A 6 -3.70 -0.53 26.96
CA PHE A 6 -3.59 -1.86 27.56
C PHE A 6 -4.76 -2.08 28.53
N PRO A 7 -5.39 -3.27 28.56
CA PRO A 7 -4.99 -4.49 27.86
C PRO A 7 -5.14 -4.42 26.33
N TYR A 8 -4.11 -4.85 25.59
CA TYR A 8 -4.05 -4.77 24.12
C TYR A 8 -4.46 -6.12 23.52
N ASN A 9 -5.56 -6.13 22.77
CA ASN A 9 -6.06 -7.33 22.09
C ASN A 9 -5.50 -7.41 20.67
N ALA A 10 -4.54 -8.32 20.43
CA ALA A 10 -3.94 -8.51 19.12
C ALA A 10 -4.87 -9.20 18.13
N ASP A 11 -5.89 -9.93 18.59
CA ASP A 11 -6.84 -10.62 17.71
C ASP A 11 -7.92 -9.67 17.16
N GLU A 12 -8.32 -8.65 17.92
CA GLU A 12 -9.21 -7.57 17.41
C GLU A 12 -8.57 -6.82 16.24
N GLN A 13 -7.25 -6.58 16.32
CA GLN A 13 -6.50 -5.95 15.24
C GLN A 13 -6.47 -6.82 13.99
N LYS A 14 -6.41 -8.16 14.15
CA LYS A 14 -6.54 -9.10 13.02
C LYS A 14 -7.94 -9.12 12.42
N ALA A 15 -8.98 -8.99 13.23
CA ALA A 15 -10.36 -8.95 12.74
C ALA A 15 -10.64 -7.68 11.88
N ALA A 16 -9.99 -6.56 12.19
CA ALA A 16 -10.00 -5.36 11.34
C ALA A 16 -9.28 -5.55 9.99
N LEU A 17 -8.43 -6.58 9.84
CA LEU A 17 -7.80 -6.98 8.58
C LEU A 17 -8.74 -7.79 7.68
N GLY A 18 -9.80 -8.38 8.24
CA GLY A 18 -10.78 -9.20 7.53
C GLY A 18 -12.03 -8.43 7.11
N GLN A 19 -12.11 -7.13 7.41
CA GLN A 19 -13.12 -6.29 6.77
C GLN A 19 -12.66 -6.07 5.32
N ASN A 20 -13.12 -6.98 4.45
CA ASN A 20 -13.15 -6.76 3.00
C ASN A 20 -13.43 -5.27 2.76
N MET A 21 -12.62 -4.63 1.93
CA MET A 21 -12.90 -3.30 1.42
C MET A 21 -14.24 -3.35 0.70
N ILE A 22 -15.34 -3.17 1.42
CA ILE A 22 -16.68 -3.08 0.85
C ILE A 22 -16.74 -1.69 0.23
N LEU A 23 -16.39 -1.64 -1.06
CA LEU A 23 -16.58 -0.44 -1.85
C LEU A 23 -18.09 -0.11 -1.87
N PRO A 24 -18.49 1.13 -1.56
CA PRO A 24 -19.88 1.53 -1.72
C PRO A 24 -20.32 1.26 -3.16
N ALA A 25 -21.48 0.61 -3.32
CA ALA A 25 -22.03 0.22 -4.61
C ALA A 25 -22.16 1.46 -5.53
N GLY A 26 -21.20 1.65 -6.43
CA GLY A 26 -21.18 2.83 -7.30
C GLY A 26 -19.99 2.97 -8.24
N TRP A 27 -18.86 2.31 -7.99
CA TRP A 27 -17.67 2.41 -8.84
C TRP A 27 -17.54 1.18 -9.74
N LYS A 28 -18.36 1.11 -10.80
CA LYS A 28 -18.09 0.26 -11.97
C LYS A 28 -17.54 1.13 -13.10
N PRO A 29 -16.49 0.70 -13.84
CA PRO A 29 -16.21 1.25 -15.16
C PRO A 29 -17.46 1.08 -16.04
N ARG A 30 -17.91 2.17 -16.66
CA ARG A 30 -19.14 2.22 -17.47
C ARG A 30 -19.19 1.10 -18.53
N GLY A 31 -20.09 0.14 -18.32
CA GLY A 31 -20.72 -0.74 -19.33
C GLY A 31 -22.25 -0.69 -19.13
N PRO A 32 -23.07 -1.13 -20.11
CA PRO A 32 -24.45 -0.66 -20.25
C PRO A 32 -25.35 -1.02 -19.06
N ARG A 33 -26.15 -0.02 -18.70
CA ARG A 33 -27.08 0.11 -17.57
C ARG A 33 -27.85 -1.19 -17.25
N GLY A 34 -27.63 -1.72 -16.05
CA GLY A 34 -28.41 -2.79 -15.44
C GLY A 34 -28.73 -2.43 -13.98
N THR A 35 -29.95 -2.71 -13.56
CA THR A 35 -30.66 -2.23 -12.36
C THR A 35 -30.01 -2.53 -11.02
N ALA A 36 -30.17 -1.59 -10.09
CA ALA A 36 -29.73 -1.65 -8.69
C ALA A 36 -30.39 -2.81 -7.93
N GLY A 37 -29.56 -3.58 -7.22
CA GLY A 37 -29.98 -4.71 -6.38
C GLY A 37 -28.96 -5.85 -6.43
N GLY A 38 -27.80 -5.69 -5.81
CA GLY A 38 -26.80 -6.76 -5.72
C GLY A 38 -25.99 -6.64 -4.43
N ASN A 39 -25.76 -7.79 -3.78
CA ASN A 39 -24.86 -7.92 -2.63
C ASN A 39 -23.51 -7.25 -2.94
N ALA A 40 -22.91 -6.62 -1.94
CA ALA A 40 -21.56 -6.08 -2.05
C ALA A 40 -20.60 -7.18 -2.54
N ILE A 41 -19.94 -6.95 -3.67
CA ILE A 41 -18.85 -7.78 -4.16
C ILE A 41 -17.59 -7.31 -3.43
N SER A 42 -16.79 -8.22 -2.88
CA SER A 42 -15.53 -7.84 -2.23
C SER A 42 -14.56 -7.26 -3.28
N ALA A 43 -13.60 -6.43 -2.88
CA ALA A 43 -12.61 -5.92 -3.82
C ALA A 43 -11.83 -7.08 -4.46
N GLU A 44 -11.53 -8.11 -3.66
CA GLU A 44 -10.86 -9.35 -4.03
C GLU A 44 -11.64 -10.16 -5.07
N ASP A 45 -12.96 -10.24 -4.94
CA ASP A 45 -13.81 -10.89 -5.95
C ASP A 45 -13.91 -10.08 -7.25
N MET A 46 -13.73 -8.75 -7.16
CA MET A 46 -13.84 -7.85 -8.32
C MET A 46 -12.58 -7.85 -9.18
N ASP A 47 -11.39 -7.93 -8.56
CA ASP A 47 -10.11 -7.87 -9.28
C ASP A 47 -9.27 -9.16 -9.21
N GLY A 48 -9.75 -10.19 -8.51
CA GLY A 48 -9.07 -11.47 -8.39
C GLY A 48 -7.81 -11.41 -7.52
N VAL A 49 -7.60 -10.33 -6.76
CA VAL A 49 -6.42 -10.17 -5.90
C VAL A 49 -6.71 -10.82 -4.55
N GLY A 50 -6.01 -11.93 -4.29
CA GLY A 50 -6.02 -12.57 -2.97
C GLY A 50 -5.31 -11.70 -1.93
N ARG A 51 -6.03 -10.75 -1.34
CA ARG A 51 -5.58 -9.88 -0.22
C ARG A 51 -5.65 -10.60 1.11
N ASN A 52 -5.39 -11.91 1.13
CA ASN A 52 -5.55 -12.74 2.32
C ASN A 52 -4.75 -12.17 3.49
N ALA A 53 -5.48 -11.65 4.48
CA ALA A 53 -5.00 -11.24 5.79
C ALA A 53 -4.31 -12.38 6.57
N GLU A 54 -4.43 -13.63 6.10
CA GLU A 54 -3.82 -14.82 6.70
C GLU A 54 -2.41 -15.14 6.22
N LYS A 55 -1.79 -14.33 5.34
CA LYS A 55 -0.36 -14.48 5.07
C LYS A 55 0.45 -13.94 6.26
N LYS A 56 0.42 -14.69 7.37
CA LYS A 56 1.37 -14.58 8.46
C LYS A 56 2.75 -14.77 7.88
N SER A 57 3.50 -13.69 7.81
CA SER A 57 4.83 -13.67 7.24
C SER A 57 5.74 -12.85 8.13
N GLY A 58 5.68 -13.11 9.42
CA GLY A 58 6.60 -12.54 10.38
C GLY A 58 7.09 -13.68 11.22
N ASN A 59 8.29 -13.55 11.77
CA ASN A 59 8.67 -14.43 12.87
C ASN A 59 7.79 -14.18 14.09
N VAL A 60 6.97 -13.12 14.15
CA VAL A 60 6.10 -12.87 15.29
C VAL A 60 4.67 -13.32 15.00
N ASP A 61 4.14 -14.19 15.86
CA ASP A 61 2.72 -14.55 15.89
C ASP A 61 2.08 -13.99 17.17
N LEU A 62 1.56 -12.76 17.08
CA LEU A 62 0.84 -12.13 18.19
C LEU A 62 -0.57 -12.69 18.26
N SER A 63 -1.03 -13.10 19.44
CA SER A 63 -2.41 -13.57 19.64
C SER A 63 -2.88 -13.33 21.07
N GLY A 64 -4.19 -13.25 21.25
CA GLY A 64 -4.81 -12.98 22.54
C GLY A 64 -4.65 -11.54 22.99
N THR A 65 -4.77 -11.36 24.31
CA THR A 65 -4.73 -10.06 24.98
C THR A 65 -3.50 -9.96 25.87
N TYR A 66 -2.78 -8.85 25.76
CA TYR A 66 -1.60 -8.53 26.56
C TYR A 66 -1.98 -7.50 27.61
N ALA A 67 -1.74 -7.76 28.90
CA ALA A 67 -2.16 -6.87 29.98
C ALA A 67 -1.29 -5.62 30.10
N SER A 68 -0.07 -5.63 29.56
CA SER A 68 0.87 -4.53 29.65
C SER A 68 1.77 -4.40 28.42
N ALA A 69 2.39 -3.23 28.28
CA ALA A 69 3.43 -3.00 27.27
C ALA A 69 4.59 -3.98 27.39
N ALA A 70 4.99 -4.35 28.62
CA ALA A 70 6.07 -5.29 28.85
C ALA A 70 5.72 -6.69 28.32
N GLU A 71 4.51 -7.18 28.57
CA GLU A 71 4.05 -8.47 28.04
C GLU A 71 3.99 -8.47 26.51
N TYR A 72 3.44 -7.42 25.92
CA TYR A 72 3.36 -7.26 24.47
C TYR A 72 4.74 -7.21 23.80
N ILE A 73 5.68 -6.45 24.37
CA ILE A 73 7.06 -6.39 23.87
C ILE A 73 7.78 -7.73 24.07
N SER A 74 7.52 -8.44 25.17
CA SER A 74 8.06 -9.78 25.39
C SER A 74 7.56 -10.74 24.30
N ALA A 75 6.30 -10.64 23.90
CA ALA A 75 5.74 -11.44 22.80
C ALA A 75 6.34 -11.07 21.43
N LEU A 76 6.53 -9.77 21.14
CA LEU A 76 7.25 -9.32 19.95
C LEU A 76 8.67 -9.89 19.88
N ASN A 77 9.33 -10.02 21.03
CA ASN A 77 10.71 -10.52 21.14
C ASN A 77 10.82 -12.03 21.35
N ALA A 78 9.72 -12.79 21.26
CA ALA A 78 9.71 -14.21 21.65
C ALA A 78 10.71 -15.06 20.85
N ASN A 79 10.92 -14.75 19.57
CA ASN A 79 11.80 -15.50 18.67
C ASN A 79 13.17 -14.85 18.45
N GLU A 80 13.24 -13.52 18.43
CA GLU A 80 14.47 -12.74 18.33
C GLU A 80 14.29 -11.47 19.14
N LYS A 81 15.34 -10.96 19.81
CA LYS A 81 15.26 -9.66 20.47
C LYS A 81 15.53 -8.54 19.45
N TRP A 82 14.48 -7.89 18.99
CA TRP A 82 14.55 -6.80 18.00
C TRP A 82 13.84 -5.51 18.44
N VAL A 83 13.10 -5.56 19.56
CA VAL A 83 12.50 -4.38 20.19
C VAL A 83 13.11 -4.17 21.57
N ILE A 84 13.71 -3.00 21.79
CA ILE A 84 14.21 -2.57 23.08
C ILE A 84 13.12 -1.71 23.73
N TYR A 85 12.64 -2.12 24.89
CA TYR A 85 11.65 -1.37 25.67
C TYR A 85 12.30 -0.77 26.92
N ASP A 86 12.09 0.53 27.11
CA ASP A 86 12.41 1.24 28.34
C ASP A 86 11.11 1.58 29.07
N GLU A 87 10.87 0.86 30.17
CA GLU A 87 9.68 0.99 30.99
C GLU A 87 9.57 2.36 31.66
N LYS A 88 10.70 2.96 32.07
CA LYS A 88 10.70 4.25 32.77
C LYS A 88 10.19 5.37 31.89
N SER A 89 10.58 5.35 30.62
CA SER A 89 10.14 6.33 29.62
C SER A 89 8.93 5.87 28.83
N SER A 90 8.47 4.62 29.01
CA SER A 90 7.42 3.99 28.20
C SER A 90 7.71 4.08 26.69
N THR A 91 8.98 3.95 26.30
CA THR A 91 9.43 4.03 24.90
C THR A 91 9.95 2.69 24.40
N ALA A 92 9.74 2.44 23.10
CA ALA A 92 10.25 1.28 22.40
C ALA A 92 11.09 1.70 21.20
N LYS A 93 12.18 0.97 20.94
CA LYS A 93 13.08 1.17 19.81
C LYS A 93 13.28 -0.15 19.07
N ILE A 94 13.05 -0.14 17.76
CA ILE A 94 13.47 -1.24 16.88
C ILE A 94 15.00 -1.20 16.70
N THR A 95 15.64 -2.36 16.72
CA THR A 95 17.11 -2.47 16.63
C THR A 95 17.62 -2.14 15.23
N SER A 96 16.89 -2.54 14.19
CA SER A 96 17.19 -2.22 12.79
C SER A 96 15.95 -2.38 11.89
N VAL A 97 15.97 -1.74 10.72
CA VAL A 97 14.95 -1.95 9.66
C VAL A 97 14.94 -3.41 9.22
N GLU A 98 16.10 -4.04 9.12
CA GLU A 98 16.23 -5.45 8.77
C GLU A 98 15.50 -6.36 9.77
N SER A 99 15.67 -6.11 11.07
CA SER A 99 15.00 -6.88 12.12
C SER A 99 13.48 -6.64 12.09
N PHE A 100 13.04 -5.40 11.85
CA PHE A 100 11.62 -5.09 11.64
C PHE A 100 11.04 -5.88 10.45
N MET A 101 11.71 -5.88 9.30
CA MET A 101 11.29 -6.63 8.12
C MET A 101 11.22 -8.13 8.39
N ARG A 102 12.24 -8.72 9.03
CA ARG A 102 12.22 -10.15 9.38
C ARG A 102 11.08 -10.53 10.32
N ASN A 103 10.73 -9.66 11.26
CA ASN A 103 9.82 -10.00 12.34
C ASN A 103 8.35 -9.69 12.02
N VAL A 104 8.05 -8.59 11.31
CA VAL A 104 6.66 -8.13 11.11
C VAL A 104 6.31 -7.71 9.67
N LYS A 105 7.29 -7.51 8.78
CA LYS A 105 7.06 -7.11 7.38
C LYS A 105 7.91 -7.96 6.41
N GLN A 106 7.75 -9.29 6.42
CA GLN A 106 8.52 -10.15 5.49
C GLN A 106 8.03 -10.01 4.05
N LEU A 107 8.92 -10.32 3.12
CA LEU A 107 8.69 -10.28 1.68
C LEU A 107 7.52 -11.19 1.27
N GLN A 108 6.44 -10.59 0.77
CA GLN A 108 5.24 -11.32 0.33
C GLN A 108 5.21 -11.63 -1.16
N LYS A 109 6.00 -10.91 -1.93
CA LYS A 109 5.97 -10.93 -3.39
C LYS A 109 7.34 -11.37 -3.91
N ASN A 110 7.33 -12.07 -5.03
CA ASN A 110 8.55 -12.45 -5.74
C ASN A 110 9.23 -11.22 -6.36
N VAL A 111 10.42 -11.41 -6.91
CA VAL A 111 11.06 -10.40 -7.77
C VAL A 111 10.13 -10.13 -8.97
N GLY A 112 9.94 -8.85 -9.31
CA GLY A 112 8.84 -8.45 -10.20
C GLY A 112 7.50 -8.42 -9.45
N ALA A 113 7.48 -7.76 -8.28
CA ALA A 113 6.34 -7.81 -7.35
C ALA A 113 5.02 -7.25 -7.93
N PHE A 114 5.12 -6.38 -8.94
CA PHE A 114 3.97 -5.73 -9.59
C PHE A 114 3.97 -5.98 -11.11
N ASP A 115 5.15 -6.00 -11.72
CA ASP A 115 5.34 -6.51 -13.07
C ASP A 115 6.06 -7.86 -12.97
N ASP A 116 5.29 -8.95 -12.91
CA ASP A 116 5.89 -10.27 -12.74
C ASP A 116 6.42 -10.82 -14.06
N MET A 117 7.14 -11.95 -13.97
CA MET A 117 7.76 -12.58 -15.13
C MET A 117 6.75 -13.23 -16.10
N ASN A 118 5.47 -13.34 -15.72
CA ASN A 118 4.43 -14.00 -16.51
C ASN A 118 3.37 -13.01 -17.03
N GLY A 119 3.48 -11.72 -16.69
CA GLY A 119 2.47 -10.72 -16.99
C GLY A 119 1.13 -11.00 -16.29
N ALA A 120 1.15 -11.66 -15.13
CA ALA A 120 -0.02 -12.23 -14.49
C ALA A 120 -0.49 -11.45 -13.24
N GLN A 121 0.25 -10.42 -12.82
CA GLN A 121 -0.20 -9.58 -11.71
C GLN A 121 -1.41 -8.73 -12.12
N PRO A 122 -2.20 -8.26 -11.15
CA PRO A 122 -3.29 -7.33 -11.38
C PRO A 122 -2.84 -6.07 -12.11
N GLU A 123 -1.65 -5.57 -11.78
CA GLU A 123 -1.05 -4.40 -12.43
C GLU A 123 -0.69 -4.68 -13.90
N ASN A 124 -0.26 -5.91 -14.22
CA ASN A 124 -0.09 -6.30 -15.63
C ASN A 124 -1.42 -6.23 -16.39
N THR A 125 -2.52 -6.68 -15.77
CA THR A 125 -3.86 -6.58 -16.36
C THR A 125 -4.29 -5.12 -16.52
N LEU A 126 -4.04 -4.27 -15.52
CA LEU A 126 -4.30 -2.83 -15.57
C LEU A 126 -3.61 -2.16 -16.77
N PHE A 127 -2.36 -2.52 -17.03
CA PHE A 127 -1.58 -1.98 -18.13
C PHE A 127 -1.73 -2.75 -19.45
N GLY A 128 -2.58 -3.78 -19.49
CA GLY A 128 -2.92 -4.53 -20.69
C GLY A 128 -3.52 -3.67 -21.82
N PHE A 129 -3.74 -4.32 -22.97
CA PHE A 129 -4.20 -3.66 -24.20
C PHE A 129 -5.66 -4.01 -24.55
N GLY A 130 -6.48 -4.37 -23.55
CA GLY A 130 -7.91 -4.64 -23.73
C GLY A 130 -8.24 -5.98 -24.40
N ASN A 131 -7.27 -6.88 -24.55
CA ASN A 131 -7.43 -8.21 -25.15
C ASN A 131 -7.63 -9.33 -24.09
N GLY A 132 -7.86 -8.96 -22.83
CA GLY A 132 -7.99 -9.89 -21.71
C GLY A 132 -6.67 -10.50 -21.22
N LYS A 133 -5.52 -10.00 -21.69
CA LYS A 133 -4.18 -10.39 -21.22
C LYS A 133 -3.48 -9.21 -20.57
N GLY A 134 -2.67 -9.51 -19.55
CA GLY A 134 -1.76 -8.54 -18.97
C GLY A 134 -0.63 -8.16 -19.93
N ALA A 135 0.05 -7.06 -19.60
CA ALA A 135 1.24 -6.59 -20.31
C ALA A 135 2.31 -6.13 -19.31
N HIS A 136 3.57 -6.23 -19.72
CA HIS A 136 4.69 -5.66 -18.99
C HIS A 136 4.75 -4.14 -19.13
N PHE A 137 5.14 -3.46 -18.06
CA PHE A 137 5.16 -2.00 -17.95
C PHE A 137 6.44 -1.47 -17.27
N ASP A 138 7.30 -2.34 -16.73
CA ASP A 138 8.52 -1.96 -16.02
C ASP A 138 9.75 -1.98 -16.95
N ALA A 139 10.10 -0.81 -17.46
CA ALA A 139 11.30 -0.62 -18.28
C ALA A 139 12.62 -0.87 -17.50
N LEU A 140 12.63 -0.65 -16.18
CA LEU A 140 13.81 -0.95 -15.36
C LEU A 140 14.01 -2.46 -15.27
N MET A 141 12.94 -3.22 -15.06
CA MET A 141 12.98 -4.68 -15.06
C MET A 141 13.45 -5.21 -16.42
N ALA A 142 12.93 -4.67 -17.52
CA ALA A 142 13.38 -5.01 -18.88
C ALA A 142 14.90 -4.87 -19.03
N ASN A 143 15.47 -3.74 -18.56
CA ASN A 143 16.90 -3.46 -18.61
C ASN A 143 17.74 -4.43 -17.75
N VAL A 144 17.24 -4.79 -16.56
CA VAL A 144 17.90 -5.78 -15.69
C VAL A 144 17.90 -7.16 -16.37
N LEU A 145 16.79 -7.53 -17.00
CA LEU A 145 16.60 -8.82 -17.67
C LEU A 145 17.45 -8.96 -18.93
N GLU A 146 17.87 -7.88 -19.60
CA GLU A 146 18.73 -7.97 -20.80
C GLU A 146 19.97 -8.84 -20.58
N LYS A 147 20.53 -8.83 -19.37
CA LYS A 147 21.69 -9.66 -19.01
C LYS A 147 21.29 -11.00 -18.38
N ALA A 148 20.24 -11.00 -17.56
CA ALA A 148 19.86 -12.16 -16.76
C ALA A 148 19.04 -13.19 -17.56
N ASN A 149 18.13 -12.72 -18.42
CA ASN A 149 17.25 -13.52 -19.26
C ASN A 149 16.81 -12.71 -20.52
N PRO A 150 17.60 -12.73 -21.60
CA PRO A 150 17.34 -11.94 -22.80
C PRO A 150 15.99 -12.23 -23.47
N ALA A 151 15.54 -13.49 -23.42
CA ALA A 151 14.25 -13.88 -24.00
C ALA A 151 13.09 -13.19 -23.28
N LEU A 152 13.11 -13.18 -21.94
CA LEU A 152 12.10 -12.50 -21.15
C LEU A 152 12.22 -10.97 -21.27
N ALA A 153 13.44 -10.43 -21.37
CA ALA A 153 13.63 -9.02 -21.63
C ALA A 153 12.96 -8.58 -22.94
N GLU A 154 12.98 -9.44 -23.97
CA GLU A 154 12.32 -9.19 -25.25
C GLU A 154 10.79 -9.18 -25.11
N GLU A 155 10.20 -10.03 -24.27
CA GLU A 155 8.77 -9.96 -23.95
C GLU A 155 8.39 -8.61 -23.32
N TYR A 156 9.17 -8.14 -22.34
CA TYR A 156 8.98 -6.82 -21.74
C TYR A 156 9.08 -5.70 -22.78
N LYS A 157 10.14 -5.72 -23.60
CA LYS A 157 10.36 -4.71 -24.65
C LYS A 157 9.23 -4.67 -25.68
N ASN A 158 8.72 -5.83 -26.06
CA ASN A 158 7.60 -5.94 -26.99
C ASN A 158 6.32 -5.30 -26.43
N ASP A 159 6.05 -5.44 -25.13
CA ASP A 159 4.92 -4.78 -24.49
C ASP A 159 5.14 -3.27 -24.30
N LEU A 160 6.35 -2.86 -23.90
CA LEU A 160 6.72 -1.45 -23.73
C LEU A 160 6.66 -0.65 -25.03
N ALA A 161 6.93 -1.28 -26.18
CA ALA A 161 6.87 -0.66 -27.50
C ALA A 161 5.44 -0.45 -28.04
N LYS A 162 4.43 -1.06 -27.42
CA LYS A 162 3.04 -0.96 -27.87
C LYS A 162 2.37 0.34 -27.44
N THR A 163 1.32 0.68 -28.17
CA THR A 163 0.36 1.74 -27.82
C THR A 163 -1.01 1.13 -27.60
N ASP A 164 -1.82 1.78 -26.77
CA ASP A 164 -3.22 1.39 -26.59
C ASP A 164 -4.09 1.77 -27.82
N SER A 165 -5.39 1.46 -27.75
CA SER A 165 -6.36 1.77 -28.81
C SER A 165 -6.52 3.28 -29.10
N LEU A 166 -6.03 4.14 -28.22
CA LEU A 166 -6.03 5.59 -28.38
C LEU A 166 -4.68 6.13 -28.87
N GLY A 167 -3.71 5.24 -29.15
CA GLY A 167 -2.37 5.61 -29.58
C GLY A 167 -1.48 6.10 -28.43
N ILE A 168 -1.83 5.83 -27.17
CA ILE A 168 -1.04 6.23 -25.99
C ILE A 168 -0.04 5.12 -25.66
N SER A 169 1.24 5.48 -25.51
CA SER A 169 2.31 4.53 -25.18
C SER A 169 2.15 3.92 -23.79
N MET A 170 2.76 2.76 -23.57
CA MET A 170 2.84 2.13 -22.25
C MET A 170 3.42 3.09 -21.20
N GLU A 171 4.58 3.70 -21.50
CA GLU A 171 5.25 4.66 -20.62
C GLU A 171 4.32 5.81 -20.22
N LYS A 172 3.64 6.43 -21.19
CA LYS A 172 2.73 7.54 -20.91
C LYS A 172 1.55 7.12 -20.04
N ARG A 173 1.02 5.91 -20.22
CA ARG A 173 -0.04 5.38 -19.34
C ARG A 173 0.48 5.16 -17.94
N ALA A 174 1.67 4.57 -17.78
CA ALA A 174 2.29 4.36 -16.47
C ALA A 174 2.55 5.70 -15.74
N ASP A 175 3.07 6.70 -16.45
CA ASP A 175 3.28 8.05 -15.91
C ASP A 175 1.97 8.70 -15.44
N MET A 176 0.87 8.52 -16.19
CA MET A 176 -0.44 9.04 -15.81
C MET A 176 -1.01 8.41 -14.52
N TYR A 177 -0.69 7.14 -14.26
CA TYR A 177 -1.09 6.45 -13.04
C TYR A 177 -0.14 6.69 -11.86
N ASN A 178 1.05 7.24 -12.08
CA ASN A 178 2.07 7.44 -11.05
C ASN A 178 1.95 8.84 -10.42
N PRO A 179 1.47 8.99 -9.17
CA PRO A 179 1.39 10.31 -8.53
C PRO A 179 2.75 11.00 -8.40
N MET A 180 3.84 10.23 -8.27
CA MET A 180 5.19 10.79 -8.16
C MET A 180 5.64 11.49 -9.44
N TYR A 181 5.08 11.12 -10.61
CA TYR A 181 5.35 11.79 -11.88
C TYR A 181 5.01 13.29 -11.81
N TYR A 182 3.95 13.63 -11.09
CA TYR A 182 3.48 15.01 -10.92
C TYR A 182 4.07 15.71 -9.69
N LEU A 183 4.49 14.92 -8.69
CA LEU A 183 4.91 15.39 -7.37
C LEU A 183 6.43 15.51 -7.16
N SER A 184 7.23 14.82 -7.96
CA SER A 184 8.69 14.78 -7.77
C SER A 184 9.43 15.43 -8.94
N PRO A 185 10.44 16.28 -8.67
CA PRO A 185 11.28 16.90 -9.70
C PRO A 185 12.15 15.89 -10.47
N ALA A 186 12.17 14.61 -10.06
CA ALA A 186 12.83 13.54 -10.81
C ALA A 186 12.13 13.20 -12.13
N TYR A 187 10.87 13.59 -12.30
CA TYR A 187 10.06 13.29 -13.48
C TYR A 187 9.78 14.55 -14.30
N SER A 188 9.67 14.39 -15.62
CA SER A 188 9.34 15.48 -16.55
C SER A 188 7.94 16.07 -16.33
N GLY A 189 7.04 15.30 -15.69
CA GLY A 189 5.69 15.72 -15.31
C GLY A 189 5.60 16.62 -14.09
N TYR A 190 6.71 16.91 -13.43
CA TYR A 190 6.70 17.69 -12.20
C TYR A 190 5.99 19.03 -12.39
N LYS A 191 4.98 19.30 -11.54
CA LYS A 191 4.15 20.53 -11.59
C LYS A 191 3.34 20.73 -12.87
N THR A 192 3.10 19.68 -13.65
CA THR A 192 2.19 19.74 -14.81
C THR A 192 0.72 19.54 -14.44
N ALA A 193 0.44 19.04 -13.24
CA ALA A 193 -0.90 18.91 -12.67
C ALA A 193 -1.09 19.84 -11.47
N LYS A 194 -2.34 20.23 -11.20
CA LYS A 194 -2.70 20.99 -10.00
C LYS A 194 -2.92 20.03 -8.83
N ALA A 195 -2.00 20.01 -7.87
CA ALA A 195 -2.13 19.18 -6.69
C ALA A 195 -3.30 19.64 -5.79
N ALA A 196 -3.91 18.69 -5.08
CA ALA A 196 -4.84 19.02 -4.00
C ALA A 196 -4.11 19.71 -2.84
N LYS A 197 -4.81 20.60 -2.14
CA LYS A 197 -4.25 21.37 -1.02
C LYS A 197 -4.04 20.54 0.25
N PHE A 198 -4.92 19.56 0.48
CA PHE A 198 -4.97 18.77 1.70
C PHE A 198 -4.87 17.30 1.37
N TRP A 199 -3.94 16.60 2.03
CA TRP A 199 -3.70 15.18 1.85
C TRP A 199 -3.74 14.45 3.18
N ARG A 200 -4.35 13.27 3.18
CA ARG A 200 -4.34 12.34 4.29
C ARG A 200 -3.90 10.96 3.80
N VAL A 201 -2.79 10.46 4.32
CA VAL A 201 -2.15 9.21 3.89
C VAL A 201 -1.87 8.38 5.14
N HIS A 202 -2.72 7.38 5.40
CA HIS A 202 -2.57 6.48 6.54
C HIS A 202 -2.44 5.05 6.03
N ALA A 203 -1.46 4.31 6.55
CA ALA A 203 -1.22 2.91 6.16
C ALA A 203 -0.78 2.08 7.36
N GLY A 204 -1.11 0.80 7.37
CA GLY A 204 -0.62 -0.12 8.39
C GLY A 204 0.85 -0.46 8.15
N ILE A 205 1.73 -0.27 9.13
CA ILE A 205 3.17 -0.43 8.91
C ILE A 205 3.58 -1.91 8.72
N PHE A 206 2.73 -2.87 9.08
CA PHE A 206 2.97 -4.31 8.91
C PHE A 206 2.48 -4.84 7.55
N GLN A 207 1.81 -4.01 6.74
CA GLN A 207 1.31 -4.44 5.42
C GLN A 207 2.45 -4.94 4.52
N GLY A 208 2.20 -5.98 3.73
CA GLY A 208 3.21 -6.62 2.86
C GLY A 208 3.08 -6.32 1.38
N ASP A 209 2.08 -5.53 0.98
CA ASP A 209 1.71 -5.34 -0.43
C ASP A 209 2.65 -4.41 -1.19
N THR A 210 3.31 -3.51 -0.48
CA THR A 210 4.31 -2.60 -1.02
C THR A 210 5.48 -2.39 -0.04
N ALA A 211 6.56 -1.81 -0.57
CA ALA A 211 7.75 -1.48 0.20
C ALA A 211 7.43 -0.46 1.31
N ILE A 212 8.16 -0.51 2.43
CA ILE A 212 8.01 0.47 3.52
C ILE A 212 8.24 1.92 3.06
N SER A 213 8.99 2.11 1.98
CA SER A 213 9.31 3.43 1.45
C SER A 213 8.18 4.04 0.62
N THR A 214 7.16 3.29 0.21
CA THR A 214 6.17 3.76 -0.79
C THR A 214 5.37 4.94 -0.25
N GLU A 215 4.67 4.76 0.85
CA GLU A 215 3.81 5.79 1.46
C GLU A 215 4.64 6.93 2.07
N LEU A 216 5.81 6.59 2.61
CA LEU A 216 6.77 7.56 3.13
C LEU A 216 7.31 8.48 2.02
N ALA A 217 7.79 7.92 0.90
CA ALA A 217 8.30 8.70 -0.23
C ALA A 217 7.21 9.59 -0.83
N TYR A 218 6.00 9.06 -0.97
CA TYR A 218 4.84 9.81 -1.42
C TYR A 218 4.53 11.00 -0.50
N SER A 219 4.46 10.75 0.80
CA SER A 219 4.17 11.79 1.80
C SER A 219 5.27 12.84 1.90
N LEU A 220 6.53 12.44 1.71
CA LEU A 220 7.66 13.36 1.62
C LEU A 220 7.58 14.22 0.35
N ALA A 221 7.21 13.66 -0.80
CA ALA A 221 7.02 14.43 -2.03
C ALA A 221 5.93 15.49 -1.84
N LEU A 222 4.79 15.12 -1.24
CA LEU A 222 3.71 16.05 -0.92
C LEU A 222 4.17 17.18 0.02
N LYS A 223 4.87 16.84 1.12
CA LYS A 223 5.39 17.83 2.09
C LYS A 223 6.40 18.80 1.46
N ASN A 224 7.13 18.36 0.44
CA ASN A 224 8.12 19.16 -0.27
C ASN A 224 7.58 19.82 -1.55
N TYR A 225 6.28 19.69 -1.85
CA TYR A 225 5.69 20.22 -3.08
C TYR A 225 5.55 21.75 -3.11
N GLY A 226 5.82 22.40 -1.98
CA GLY A 226 5.74 23.85 -1.79
C GLY A 226 4.34 24.30 -1.35
N SER A 227 4.03 25.58 -1.55
CA SER A 227 2.82 26.22 -1.02
C SER A 227 1.49 25.73 -1.64
N GLU A 228 1.53 24.91 -2.69
CA GLU A 228 0.33 24.32 -3.30
C GLU A 228 -0.28 23.22 -2.43
N VAL A 229 0.55 22.51 -1.65
CA VAL A 229 0.13 21.54 -0.65
C VAL A 229 0.20 22.22 0.72
N GLU A 230 -0.97 22.55 1.27
CA GLU A 230 -1.08 23.26 2.55
C GLU A 230 -0.93 22.32 3.75
N SER A 231 -1.35 21.06 3.62
CA SER A 231 -1.27 20.10 4.73
C SER A 231 -1.17 18.65 4.25
N VAL A 232 -0.33 17.89 4.94
CA VAL A 232 -0.17 16.44 4.78
C VAL A 232 -0.30 15.79 6.15
N ASP A 233 -1.43 15.13 6.39
CA ASP A 233 -1.63 14.21 7.51
C ASP A 233 -1.11 12.83 7.11
N PHE A 234 0.01 12.41 7.70
CA PHE A 234 0.65 11.13 7.38
C PHE A 234 0.84 10.28 8.63
N ALA A 235 0.44 9.01 8.56
CA ALA A 235 0.69 8.04 9.62
C ALA A 235 0.97 6.64 9.07
N GLU A 236 2.03 6.03 9.57
CA GLU A 236 2.21 4.58 9.53
C GLU A 236 1.76 4.01 10.87
N VAL A 237 0.69 3.22 10.86
CA VAL A 237 0.01 2.74 12.06
C VAL A 237 0.58 1.38 12.47
N TRP A 238 1.11 1.32 13.68
CA TRP A 238 1.70 0.11 14.25
C TRP A 238 0.67 -1.01 14.40
N GLY A 239 1.06 -2.25 14.13
CA GLY A 239 0.21 -3.43 14.33
C GLY A 239 -0.82 -3.69 13.23
N LEU A 240 -1.06 -2.71 12.35
CA LEU A 240 -1.99 -2.83 11.23
C LEU A 240 -1.29 -3.31 9.96
N TYR A 241 -1.98 -4.15 9.19
CA TYR A 241 -1.55 -4.63 7.88
C TYR A 241 -2.29 -3.84 6.77
N HIS A 242 -2.69 -4.50 5.67
CA HIS A 242 -3.40 -3.87 4.57
C HIS A 242 -4.85 -3.58 4.98
N THR A 243 -5.12 -2.35 5.40
CA THR A 243 -6.44 -1.91 5.84
C THR A 243 -6.53 -0.38 5.80
N GLU A 244 -7.73 0.16 6.00
CA GLU A 244 -7.96 1.60 6.24
C GLU A 244 -7.43 1.97 7.63
N ALA A 245 -6.12 2.17 7.70
CA ALA A 245 -5.39 2.23 8.95
C ALA A 245 -5.73 3.48 9.78
N GLU A 246 -6.10 3.25 11.03
CA GLU A 246 -6.40 4.31 12.00
C GLU A 246 -5.77 3.99 13.34
N ARG A 247 -5.26 5.01 14.02
CA ARG A 247 -4.70 4.83 15.37
C ARG A 247 -5.79 4.51 16.39
N ASN A 248 -6.95 5.15 16.26
CA ASN A 248 -8.10 5.03 17.15
C ASN A 248 -9.39 5.32 16.37
N GLY A 249 -10.53 4.81 16.85
CA GLY A 249 -11.82 5.03 16.21
C GLY A 249 -11.97 4.28 14.88
N THR A 250 -12.83 4.78 14.00
CA THR A 250 -13.09 4.17 12.68
C THR A 250 -12.61 5.07 11.55
N SER A 251 -12.18 4.46 10.45
CA SER A 251 -11.72 5.18 9.23
C SER A 251 -12.76 6.18 8.73
N THR A 252 -14.03 5.77 8.72
CA THR A 252 -15.15 6.62 8.27
C THR A 252 -15.32 7.85 9.15
N GLN A 253 -15.33 7.69 10.48
CA GLN A 253 -15.50 8.82 11.40
C GLN A 253 -14.31 9.78 11.33
N ASN A 254 -13.09 9.24 11.29
CA ASN A 254 -11.86 10.03 11.22
C ASN A 254 -11.76 10.80 9.90
N LEU A 255 -12.09 10.15 8.77
CA LEU A 255 -12.15 10.80 7.46
C LEU A 255 -13.17 11.95 7.45
N ILE A 256 -14.39 11.72 7.95
CA ILE A 256 -15.42 12.77 8.03
C ILE A 256 -14.95 13.93 8.90
N SER A 257 -14.30 13.65 10.04
CA SER A 257 -13.76 14.71 10.91
C SER A 257 -12.66 15.50 10.20
N TRP A 258 -11.71 14.82 9.57
CA TRP A 258 -10.62 15.46 8.82
C TRP A 258 -11.15 16.35 7.69
N ILE A 259 -12.14 15.88 6.92
CA ILE A 259 -12.80 16.70 5.88
C ILE A 259 -13.43 17.96 6.49
N LYS A 260 -14.15 17.83 7.61
CA LYS A 260 -14.75 18.98 8.31
C LYS A 260 -13.70 19.99 8.76
N ASP A 261 -12.51 19.55 9.14
CA ASP A 261 -11.42 20.45 9.53
C ASP A 261 -10.75 21.11 8.34
N CYS A 262 -10.61 20.41 7.21
CA CYS A 262 -10.17 21.01 5.95
C CYS A 262 -11.10 22.14 5.48
N LEU A 263 -12.41 22.00 5.67
CA LEU A 263 -13.41 22.99 5.27
C LEU A 263 -13.42 24.28 6.13
N LYS A 264 -12.70 24.30 7.26
CA LYS A 264 -12.58 25.47 8.14
C LYS A 264 -11.36 26.34 7.82
N LYS A 265 -10.45 25.86 6.96
CA LYS A 265 -9.22 26.56 6.55
C LYS A 265 -9.46 27.37 5.28
#